data_AF-A0A933URQ2-F1
#
_entry.id   AF-A0A933URQ2-F1
#
_cell.length_a   1.000
_cell.length_b   1.000
_cell.length_c   1.000
_cell.angle_alpha   90.00
_cell.angle_beta   90.00
_cell.angle_gamma   90.00
#
_symmetry.space_group_name_H-M   'P 1'
#
loop_
_entity.id
_entity.type
_entity.pdbx_description
1 polymer ?
#
loop_
_entity_poly.entity_id
_entity_poly.type
_entity_poly.pdbx_seq_one_letter_code
_entity_poly.pdbx_strand_id
1 'polypeptide(L)'
;MAKASAKGGGKSLFARLKSAFLEGAEAGEETPPEAGRTPDADRTWVPLTLEDLLKESPSARVHIVSMADYRKAIGSAWSVRRDKILILAETVLRGHLRPGDICLHPAEALFALILRGNDAGESARRARIAAEDLGHRLVGEKYLGAAIADLPWVRLASLPADELLAGKDALDEAKLAKAAESAPRIPPKAAPAAPPPAPTPPTVVKPSESDPGWQKANHDAWRKSIDMVPIAPHGGAGKAKGKPEPDWTPITKKK
;
A
#
# COMPACT_ATOMS: atom_id res chain seq x y z
N MET A 1 40.81 -43.16 -47.93
CA MET A 1 40.35 -43.51 -46.56
C MET A 1 39.71 -42.29 -45.94
N ALA A 2 38.47 -42.45 -45.49
CA ALA A 2 37.55 -41.39 -45.05
C ALA A 2 37.75 -40.99 -43.59
N LYS A 3 37.41 -39.74 -43.23
CA LYS A 3 36.94 -39.38 -41.88
C LYS A 3 36.03 -38.14 -41.93
N ALA A 4 34.75 -38.39 -41.72
CA ALA A 4 33.70 -37.38 -41.55
C ALA A 4 33.75 -36.80 -40.13
N SER A 5 33.65 -35.47 -40.01
CA SER A 5 33.54 -34.77 -38.73
C SER A 5 32.10 -34.26 -38.55
N ALA A 6 31.41 -34.79 -37.55
CA ALA A 6 30.02 -34.50 -37.25
C ALA A 6 29.91 -33.21 -36.42
N LYS A 7 29.18 -32.23 -36.96
CA LYS A 7 28.94 -30.91 -36.38
C LYS A 7 27.67 -30.97 -35.51
N GLY A 8 27.83 -31.18 -34.20
CA GLY A 8 26.71 -31.20 -33.25
C GLY A 8 26.27 -29.81 -32.82
N GLY A 9 25.21 -29.29 -33.43
CA GLY A 9 24.57 -28.02 -33.03
C GLY A 9 23.67 -28.20 -31.80
N GLY A 10 24.18 -27.87 -30.61
CA GLY A 10 23.38 -27.82 -29.39
C GLY A 10 22.41 -26.65 -29.43
N LYS A 11 21.10 -26.93 -29.43
CA LYS A 11 20.05 -25.91 -29.35
C LYS A 11 20.17 -25.17 -28.01
N SER A 12 20.24 -23.84 -28.10
CA SER A 12 20.31 -22.91 -26.96
C SER A 12 19.24 -23.21 -25.92
N LEU A 13 19.61 -23.08 -24.65
CA LEU A 13 18.75 -23.27 -23.48
C LEU A 13 17.49 -22.39 -23.52
N PHE A 14 17.58 -21.23 -24.18
CA PHE A 14 16.44 -20.35 -24.45
C PHE A 14 15.41 -20.94 -25.42
N ALA A 15 15.84 -21.77 -26.39
CA ALA A 15 14.92 -22.45 -27.28
C ALA A 15 14.11 -23.54 -26.55
N ARG A 16 14.66 -24.13 -25.48
CA ARG A 16 13.96 -25.14 -24.65
C ARG A 16 13.00 -24.50 -23.64
N LEU A 17 13.31 -23.29 -23.15
CA LEU A 17 12.39 -22.52 -22.30
C LEU A 17 11.18 -22.01 -23.07
N LYS A 18 11.35 -21.64 -24.34
CA LYS A 18 10.25 -21.14 -25.18
C LYS A 18 9.27 -22.22 -25.62
N SER A 19 9.70 -23.48 -25.78
CA SER A 19 8.77 -24.59 -26.08
C SER A 19 7.94 -25.00 -24.87
N ALA A 20 8.52 -24.99 -23.66
CA ALA A 20 7.79 -25.34 -22.43
C ALA A 20 6.67 -24.35 -22.07
N PHE A 21 6.73 -23.10 -22.55
CA PHE A 21 5.71 -22.08 -22.27
C PHE A 21 4.55 -22.08 -23.29
N LEU A 22 4.69 -22.76 -24.42
CA LEU A 22 3.70 -22.81 -25.50
C LEU A 22 2.97 -24.17 -25.59
N GLU A 23 3.43 -25.18 -24.87
CA GLU A 23 2.95 -26.58 -24.96
C GLU A 23 2.11 -26.99 -23.73
N GLY A 24 1.28 -26.06 -23.24
CA GLY A 24 0.48 -26.22 -22.01
C GLY A 24 -0.96 -25.75 -22.14
N ALA A 25 -1.56 -25.86 -23.33
CA ALA A 25 -3.00 -25.80 -23.52
C ALA A 25 -3.47 -27.19 -23.97
N GLU A 26 -4.54 -27.69 -23.35
CA GLU A 26 -5.21 -28.99 -23.59
C GLU A 26 -4.84 -30.11 -22.60
N ALA A 27 -5.28 -29.97 -21.34
CA ALA A 27 -5.71 -31.10 -20.53
C ALA A 27 -6.78 -30.61 -19.55
N GLY A 28 -8.00 -31.11 -19.73
CA GLY A 28 -9.16 -30.75 -18.91
C GLY A 28 -8.96 -31.11 -17.45
N GLU A 29 -9.02 -30.09 -16.60
CA GLU A 29 -9.07 -30.22 -15.14
C GLU A 29 -10.47 -29.74 -14.73
N GLU A 30 -11.34 -30.70 -14.39
CA GLU A 30 -12.67 -30.44 -13.83
C GLU A 30 -12.50 -29.66 -12.52
N THR A 31 -12.86 -28.39 -12.58
CA THR A 31 -12.76 -27.46 -11.46
C THR A 31 -13.90 -27.75 -10.47
N PRO A 32 -13.61 -27.86 -9.16
CA PRO A 32 -14.64 -27.93 -8.13
C PRO A 32 -15.59 -26.72 -8.25
N PRO A 33 -16.90 -26.87 -7.95
CA PRO A 33 -17.84 -25.77 -8.04
C PRO A 33 -17.46 -24.64 -7.06
N GLU A 34 -16.85 -23.57 -7.59
CA GLU A 34 -16.65 -22.30 -6.89
C GLU A 34 -18.00 -21.61 -6.68
N ALA A 35 -18.73 -22.07 -5.68
CA ALA A 35 -19.84 -21.32 -5.11
C ALA A 35 -19.25 -20.12 -4.33
N GLY A 36 -19.09 -18.97 -4.99
CA GLY A 36 -18.88 -17.69 -4.31
C GLY A 36 -17.91 -16.69 -4.92
N ARG A 37 -17.25 -16.96 -6.06
CA ARG A 37 -16.51 -15.90 -6.76
C ARG A 37 -17.50 -14.93 -7.40
N THR A 38 -17.57 -13.71 -6.85
CA THR A 38 -18.28 -12.62 -7.50
C THR A 38 -17.58 -12.33 -8.83
N PRO A 39 -18.31 -12.30 -9.97
CA PRO A 39 -17.76 -12.20 -11.32
C PRO A 39 -17.07 -10.84 -11.66
N ASP A 40 -16.86 -9.96 -10.68
CA ASP A 40 -16.27 -8.64 -10.90
C ASP A 40 -14.75 -8.58 -10.67
N ALA A 41 -14.12 -9.63 -10.14
CA ALA A 41 -12.68 -9.60 -9.84
C ALA A 41 -11.76 -9.69 -11.07
N ASP A 42 -12.26 -10.23 -12.20
CA ASP A 42 -11.48 -10.42 -13.44
C ASP A 42 -11.78 -9.38 -14.53
N ARG A 43 -12.63 -8.39 -14.24
CA ARG A 43 -13.05 -7.39 -15.21
C ARG A 43 -11.98 -6.29 -15.34
N THR A 44 -11.27 -6.39 -16.46
CA THR A 44 -10.51 -5.34 -17.15
C THR A 44 -9.17 -4.93 -16.54
N TRP A 45 -8.10 -5.51 -17.09
CA TRP A 45 -6.71 -5.03 -17.05
C TRP A 45 -6.50 -3.66 -17.73
N VAL A 46 -7.57 -3.10 -18.32
CA VAL A 46 -7.55 -1.77 -18.91
C VAL A 46 -7.82 -0.76 -17.80
N PRO A 47 -6.95 0.26 -17.62
CA PRO A 47 -7.23 1.33 -16.66
C PRO A 47 -8.53 2.03 -17.07
N LEU A 48 -9.59 1.80 -16.29
CA LEU A 48 -10.86 2.50 -16.47
C LEU A 48 -10.63 3.99 -16.24
N THR A 49 -11.10 4.80 -17.19
CA THR A 49 -11.06 6.25 -17.06
C THR A 49 -12.06 6.70 -15.99
N LEU A 50 -11.90 7.91 -15.45
CA LEU A 50 -12.87 8.44 -14.47
C LEU A 50 -14.26 8.50 -15.10
N GLU A 51 -14.34 8.87 -16.37
CA GLU A 51 -15.55 8.95 -17.18
C GLU A 51 -16.30 7.61 -17.23
N ASP A 52 -15.59 6.51 -17.49
CA ASP A 52 -16.19 5.17 -17.55
C ASP A 52 -16.79 4.76 -16.20
N LEU A 53 -16.10 5.10 -15.11
CA LEU A 53 -16.53 4.79 -13.75
C LEU A 53 -17.73 5.62 -13.31
N LEU A 54 -17.81 6.89 -13.73
CA LEU A 54 -18.98 7.73 -13.49
C LEU A 54 -20.20 7.26 -14.29
N LYS A 55 -20.00 6.77 -15.51
CA LYS A 55 -21.07 6.16 -16.33
C LYS A 55 -21.60 4.87 -15.71
N GLU A 56 -20.73 4.04 -15.15
CA GLU A 56 -21.12 2.80 -14.48
C GLU A 56 -21.95 3.07 -13.21
N SER A 57 -21.73 4.21 -12.56
CA SER A 57 -22.34 4.55 -11.27
C SER A 57 -22.82 6.00 -11.22
N PRO A 58 -23.89 6.37 -11.95
CA PRO A 58 -24.37 7.76 -12.03
C PRO A 58 -24.92 8.28 -10.69
N SER A 59 -25.32 7.39 -9.79
CA SER A 59 -25.76 7.74 -8.43
C SER A 59 -24.61 7.88 -7.43
N ALA A 60 -23.37 7.56 -7.82
CA ALA A 60 -22.23 7.65 -6.92
C ALA A 60 -21.89 9.10 -6.60
N ARG A 61 -21.37 9.32 -5.39
CA ARG A 61 -20.72 10.59 -5.03
C ARG A 61 -19.23 10.47 -5.25
N VAL A 62 -18.67 11.51 -5.83
CA VAL A 62 -17.24 11.67 -6.03
C VAL A 62 -16.71 12.63 -4.97
N HIS A 63 -15.74 12.17 -4.20
CA HIS A 63 -15.07 12.98 -3.21
C HIS A 63 -13.73 13.46 -3.77
N ILE A 64 -13.58 14.77 -3.88
CA ILE A 64 -12.41 15.41 -4.47
C ILE A 64 -11.51 15.89 -3.34
N VAL A 65 -10.32 15.31 -3.24
CA VAL A 65 -9.29 15.70 -2.28
C VAL A 65 -8.25 16.54 -3.00
N SER A 66 -8.13 17.81 -2.60
CA SER A 66 -7.21 18.77 -3.21
C SER A 66 -6.09 19.14 -2.25
N MET A 67 -4.85 19.09 -2.75
CA MET A 67 -3.63 19.52 -2.07
C MET A 67 -3.09 20.83 -2.65
N ALA A 68 -3.95 21.65 -3.27
CA ALA A 68 -3.55 22.89 -3.92
C ALA A 68 -2.85 23.88 -2.95
N ASP A 69 -3.35 24.01 -1.72
CA ASP A 69 -2.74 24.88 -0.71
C ASP A 69 -1.37 24.32 -0.27
N TYR A 70 -1.22 22.99 -0.19
CA TYR A 70 0.05 22.34 0.11
C TYR A 70 1.10 22.52 -1.00
N ARG A 71 0.68 22.41 -2.26
CA ARG A 71 1.53 22.74 -3.41
C ARG A 71 2.01 24.19 -3.34
N LYS A 72 1.12 25.15 -3.06
CA LYS A 72 1.46 26.57 -2.93
C LYS A 72 2.48 26.80 -1.81
N ALA A 73 2.30 26.17 -0.65
CA ALA A 73 3.22 26.27 0.48
C ALA A 73 4.61 25.70 0.20
N ILE A 74 4.71 24.61 -0.57
CA ILE A 74 6.01 24.04 -0.97
C ILE A 74 6.74 24.95 -1.97
N GLY A 75 6.00 25.64 -2.84
CA GLY A 75 6.57 26.53 -3.84
C GLY A 75 7.49 25.81 -4.82
N SER A 76 8.71 26.33 -5.02
CA SER A 76 9.66 25.82 -6.01
C SER A 76 10.16 24.40 -5.73
N ALA A 77 10.11 23.94 -4.47
CA ALA A 77 10.51 22.57 -4.11
C ALA A 77 9.51 21.50 -4.60
N TRP A 78 8.35 21.90 -5.12
CA TRP A 78 7.29 20.98 -5.55
C TRP A 78 7.76 20.10 -6.71
N SER A 79 8.41 20.67 -7.72
CA SER A 79 8.89 19.93 -8.90
C SER A 79 9.82 18.77 -8.54
N VAL A 80 10.62 18.91 -7.47
CA VAL A 80 11.57 17.89 -7.02
C VAL A 80 10.91 16.82 -6.14
N ARG A 81 9.85 17.19 -5.41
CA ARG A 81 9.22 16.32 -4.39
C ARG A 81 7.87 15.75 -4.81
N ARG A 82 7.30 16.24 -5.91
CA ARG A 82 5.95 15.94 -6.40
C ARG A 82 5.67 14.45 -6.40
N ASP A 83 6.51 13.65 -7.05
CA ASP A 83 6.22 12.22 -7.22
C ASP A 83 6.18 11.48 -5.87
N LYS A 84 7.10 11.79 -4.96
CA LYS A 84 7.10 11.23 -3.60
C LYS A 84 5.85 11.65 -2.81
N ILE A 85 5.43 12.90 -2.96
CA ILE A 85 4.22 13.43 -2.31
C ILE A 85 2.98 12.76 -2.87
N LEU A 86 2.89 12.59 -4.19
CA LEU A 86 1.75 11.94 -4.84
C LEU A 86 1.66 10.46 -4.47
N ILE A 87 2.78 9.74 -4.46
CA ILE A 87 2.83 8.33 -4.00
C ILE A 87 2.38 8.21 -2.54
N LEU A 88 2.88 9.10 -1.66
CA LEU A 88 2.46 9.13 -0.26
C LEU A 88 0.95 9.39 -0.14
N ALA A 89 0.45 10.39 -0.87
CA ALA A 89 -0.95 10.76 -0.83
C ALA A 89 -1.85 9.61 -1.31
N GLU A 90 -1.50 9.00 -2.44
CA GLU A 90 -2.21 7.84 -2.97
C GLU A 90 -2.19 6.67 -1.97
N THR A 91 -1.04 6.37 -1.37
CA THR A 91 -0.90 5.30 -0.38
C THR A 91 -1.81 5.52 0.83
N VAL A 92 -1.83 6.75 1.37
CA VAL A 92 -2.68 7.10 2.51
C VAL A 92 -4.16 6.97 2.14
N LEU A 93 -4.57 7.56 1.01
CA LEU A 93 -5.96 7.53 0.56
C LEU A 93 -6.44 6.09 0.30
N ARG A 94 -5.63 5.26 -0.37
CA ARG A 94 -5.93 3.83 -0.61
C ARG A 94 -6.06 3.05 0.69
N GLY A 95 -5.33 3.41 1.74
CA GLY A 95 -5.46 2.78 3.07
C GLY A 95 -6.84 2.95 3.70
N HIS A 96 -7.63 3.93 3.25
CA HIS A 96 -9.00 4.15 3.70
C HIS A 96 -10.06 3.55 2.77
N LEU A 97 -9.67 2.95 1.64
CA LEU A 97 -10.59 2.38 0.66
C LEU A 97 -10.98 0.93 0.99
N ARG A 98 -12.21 0.56 0.68
CA ARG A 98 -12.71 -0.82 0.73
C ARG A 98 -12.50 -1.51 -0.63
N PRO A 99 -12.57 -2.84 -0.70
CA PRO A 99 -12.65 -3.54 -1.98
C PRO A 99 -13.78 -2.96 -2.85
N GLY A 100 -13.45 -2.60 -4.09
CA GLY A 100 -14.38 -1.98 -5.04
C GLY A 100 -14.45 -0.44 -4.98
N ASP A 101 -13.91 0.20 -3.94
CA ASP A 101 -13.71 1.64 -3.94
C ASP A 101 -12.53 2.02 -4.86
N ILE A 102 -12.58 3.22 -5.43
CA ILE A 102 -11.62 3.65 -6.44
C ILE A 102 -10.96 4.98 -6.02
N CYS A 103 -9.64 5.06 -6.21
CA CYS A 103 -8.85 6.28 -6.10
C CYS A 103 -8.21 6.59 -7.45
N LEU A 104 -8.42 7.80 -7.97
CA LEU A 104 -7.84 8.28 -9.21
C LEU A 104 -7.12 9.61 -9.00
N HIS A 105 -6.16 9.88 -9.87
CA HIS A 105 -5.35 11.11 -9.88
C HIS A 105 -5.56 11.85 -11.21
N PRO A 106 -6.68 12.56 -11.41
CA PRO A 106 -7.01 13.17 -12.71
C PRO A 106 -6.21 14.44 -13.00
N ALA A 107 -5.69 15.13 -11.98
CA ALA A 107 -4.94 16.37 -12.15
C ALA A 107 -3.86 16.55 -11.09
N GLU A 108 -2.91 17.46 -11.33
CA GLU A 108 -1.82 17.71 -10.40
C GLU A 108 -2.33 18.11 -9.00
N ALA A 109 -1.86 17.40 -7.96
CA ALA A 109 -2.27 17.62 -6.57
C ALA A 109 -3.78 17.42 -6.27
N LEU A 110 -4.50 16.70 -7.13
CA LEU A 110 -5.94 16.44 -6.98
C LEU A 110 -6.23 14.93 -7.08
N PHE A 111 -6.96 14.40 -6.11
CA PHE A 111 -7.43 13.02 -6.10
C PHE A 111 -8.96 12.96 -6.13
N ALA A 112 -9.49 11.98 -6.86
CA ALA A 112 -10.91 11.67 -6.89
C ALA A 112 -11.14 10.29 -6.24
N LEU A 113 -12.03 10.24 -5.25
CA LEU A 113 -12.42 9.02 -4.56
C LEU A 113 -13.87 8.69 -4.91
N ILE A 114 -14.11 7.47 -5.38
CA ILE A 114 -15.45 6.91 -5.59
C ILE A 114 -15.64 5.81 -4.57
N LEU A 115 -16.51 6.05 -3.58
CA LEU A 115 -16.76 5.13 -2.47
C LEU A 115 -18.07 4.38 -2.73
N ARG A 116 -17.98 3.16 -3.27
CA ARG A 116 -19.13 2.35 -3.69
C ARG A 116 -19.84 1.74 -2.48
N GLY A 117 -21.15 1.51 -2.62
CA GLY A 117 -21.96 0.74 -1.67
C GLY A 117 -22.21 1.37 -0.30
N ASN A 118 -21.89 2.66 -0.11
CA ASN A 118 -22.12 3.36 1.16
C ASN A 118 -23.26 4.36 1.06
N ASP A 119 -23.92 4.62 2.19
CA ASP A 119 -24.77 5.79 2.33
C ASP A 119 -23.96 7.09 2.07
N ALA A 120 -24.65 8.13 1.60
CA ALA A 120 -24.02 9.42 1.31
C ALA A 120 -23.33 10.02 2.55
N GLY A 121 -23.85 9.77 3.75
CA GLY A 121 -23.23 10.21 5.00
C GLY A 121 -21.96 9.43 5.36
N GLU A 122 -21.98 8.10 5.18
CA GLU A 122 -20.82 7.25 5.48
C GLU A 122 -19.66 7.52 4.51
N SER A 123 -19.95 7.65 3.22
CA SER A 123 -18.95 7.98 2.20
C SER A 123 -18.29 9.35 2.48
N ALA A 124 -19.08 10.38 2.76
CA ALA A 124 -18.57 11.69 3.16
C ALA A 124 -17.71 11.64 4.42
N ARG A 125 -18.13 10.88 5.45
CA ARG A 125 -17.35 10.70 6.68
C ARG A 125 -16.01 10.01 6.40
N ARG A 126 -15.99 8.95 5.60
CA ARG A 126 -14.75 8.21 5.26
C ARG A 126 -13.80 9.09 4.44
N ALA A 127 -14.31 9.79 3.43
CA ALA A 127 -13.51 10.72 2.64
C ALA A 127 -12.90 11.83 3.50
N ARG A 128 -13.66 12.34 4.48
CA ARG A 128 -13.15 13.31 5.46
C ARG A 128 -12.02 12.74 6.31
N ILE A 129 -12.20 11.55 6.89
CA ILE A 129 -11.15 10.90 7.69
C ILE A 129 -9.88 10.69 6.86
N ALA A 130 -10.03 10.24 5.60
CA ALA A 130 -8.91 10.06 4.70
C ALA A 130 -8.18 11.37 4.39
N ALA A 131 -8.91 12.47 4.18
CA ALA A 131 -8.34 13.80 3.95
C ALA A 131 -7.63 14.35 5.22
N GLU A 132 -8.19 14.12 6.40
CA GLU A 132 -7.59 14.49 7.69
C GLU A 132 -6.27 13.75 7.94
N ASP A 133 -6.27 12.43 7.74
CA ASP A 133 -5.07 11.60 7.90
C ASP A 133 -4.02 11.93 6.82
N LEU A 134 -4.43 12.27 5.59
CA LEU A 134 -3.54 12.78 4.55
C LEU A 134 -2.87 14.09 4.97
N GLY A 135 -3.64 15.07 5.44
CA GLY A 135 -3.10 16.35 5.91
C GLY A 135 -2.08 16.15 7.04
N HIS A 136 -2.40 15.26 7.98
CA HIS A 136 -1.48 14.91 9.06
C HIS A 136 -0.16 14.28 8.56
N ARG A 137 -0.23 13.36 7.59
CA ARG A 137 0.96 12.69 7.02
C ARG A 137 1.85 13.62 6.21
N LEU A 138 1.27 14.60 5.52
CA LEU A 138 2.01 15.55 4.69
C LEU A 138 2.79 16.58 5.53
N VAL A 139 2.16 17.11 6.58
CA VAL A 139 2.73 18.23 7.35
C VAL A 139 3.43 17.76 8.62
N GLY A 140 3.14 16.53 9.08
CA GLY A 140 3.73 15.91 10.26
C GLY A 140 3.39 16.64 11.57
N GLU A 141 4.25 16.54 12.58
CA GLU A 141 4.06 17.25 13.86
C GLU A 141 4.11 18.78 13.74
N LYS A 142 4.76 19.30 12.69
CA LYS A 142 4.79 20.75 12.40
C LYS A 142 3.41 21.30 12.06
N TYR A 143 2.43 20.43 11.79
CA TYR A 143 1.03 20.78 11.59
C TYR A 143 0.33 21.25 12.88
N LEU A 144 0.89 20.94 14.05
CA LEU A 144 0.28 21.21 15.36
C LEU A 144 0.90 22.40 16.10
N GLY A 145 2.06 22.92 15.66
CA GLY A 145 2.91 23.76 16.52
C GLY A 145 3.35 25.11 15.99
N ALA A 146 3.18 25.42 14.70
CA ALA A 146 3.59 26.72 14.17
C ALA A 146 2.35 27.53 13.78
N ALA A 147 2.21 28.72 14.37
CA ALA A 147 1.24 29.75 13.99
C ALA A 147 1.55 30.31 12.59
N ILE A 148 1.62 29.44 11.58
CA ILE A 148 1.73 29.81 10.19
C ILE A 148 0.30 30.15 9.78
N ALA A 149 0.04 31.43 9.56
CA ALA A 149 -1.27 31.92 9.13
C ALA A 149 -1.80 31.17 7.89
N ASP A 150 -0.88 30.69 7.04
CA ASP A 150 -1.16 29.83 5.88
C ASP A 150 -0.62 28.42 6.07
N LEU A 151 -1.25 27.65 6.98
CA LEU A 151 -1.07 26.21 7.00
C LEU A 151 -1.46 25.60 5.64
N PRO A 152 -0.73 24.61 5.13
CA PRO A 152 -1.06 23.96 3.87
C PRO A 152 -2.21 22.96 4.06
N TRP A 153 -3.45 23.47 4.03
CA TRP A 153 -4.64 22.65 4.27
C TRP A 153 -4.92 21.71 3.09
N VAL A 154 -5.39 20.51 3.41
CA VAL A 154 -6.06 19.65 2.44
C VAL A 154 -7.50 20.13 2.32
N ARG A 155 -8.06 20.14 1.12
CA ARG A 155 -9.46 20.52 0.88
C ARG A 155 -10.26 19.32 0.40
N LEU A 156 -11.53 19.29 0.74
CA LEU A 156 -12.44 18.20 0.37
C LEU A 156 -13.75 18.75 -0.18
N ALA A 157 -14.06 18.44 -1.43
CA ALA A 157 -15.38 18.64 -2.01
C ALA A 157 -16.06 17.28 -2.23
N SER A 158 -17.39 17.27 -2.25
CA SER A 158 -18.18 16.07 -2.52
C SER A 158 -19.28 16.42 -3.51
N LEU A 159 -19.14 15.95 -4.74
CA LEU A 159 -20.07 16.21 -5.84
C LEU A 159 -20.77 14.93 -6.24
N PRO A 160 -22.04 15.00 -6.70
CA PRO A 160 -22.66 13.87 -7.36
C PRO A 160 -22.00 13.65 -8.75
N ALA A 161 -22.02 12.41 -9.25
CA ALA A 161 -21.33 12.03 -10.48
C ALA A 161 -21.87 12.74 -11.73
N ASP A 162 -23.18 13.01 -11.77
CA ASP A 162 -23.88 13.71 -12.84
C ASP A 162 -23.40 15.17 -13.02
N GLU A 163 -23.05 15.87 -11.94
CA GLU A 163 -22.53 17.23 -12.02
C GLU A 163 -21.14 17.31 -12.67
N LEU A 164 -20.36 16.23 -12.58
CA LEU A 164 -19.00 16.12 -13.12
C LEU A 164 -18.94 15.71 -14.59
N LEU A 165 -20.02 15.14 -15.13
CA LEU A 165 -20.12 14.82 -16.55
C LEU A 165 -20.70 16.03 -17.32
N ALA A 166 -19.98 16.47 -18.35
CA ALA A 166 -20.53 17.39 -19.34
C ALA A 166 -21.44 16.62 -20.31
N GLY A 167 -22.31 17.31 -21.06
CA GLY A 167 -23.39 16.68 -21.84
C GLY A 167 -23.00 15.62 -22.88
N LYS A 168 -21.72 15.46 -23.26
CA LYS A 168 -21.22 14.35 -24.11
C LYS A 168 -20.62 13.19 -23.30
N ASP A 169 -20.98 13.08 -22.02
CA ASP A 169 -20.41 12.15 -21.05
C ASP A 169 -18.88 12.24 -20.93
N ALA A 170 -18.33 13.43 -21.18
CA ALA A 170 -16.93 13.75 -20.99
C ALA A 170 -16.76 14.40 -19.60
N LEU A 171 -15.63 14.13 -18.94
CA LEU A 171 -15.32 14.77 -17.67
C LEU A 171 -15.18 16.29 -17.86
N ASP A 172 -15.91 17.05 -17.06
CA ASP A 172 -15.76 18.50 -17.01
C ASP A 172 -14.58 18.85 -16.09
N GLU A 173 -13.37 18.82 -16.64
CA GLU A 173 -12.13 19.15 -15.92
C GLU A 173 -12.17 20.54 -15.27
N ALA A 174 -12.85 21.50 -15.92
CA ALA A 174 -12.98 22.86 -15.40
C ALA A 174 -13.86 22.90 -14.15
N LYS A 175 -14.98 22.17 -14.12
CA LYS A 175 -15.78 21.99 -12.90
C LYS A 175 -15.02 21.25 -11.82
N LEU A 176 -14.26 20.20 -12.17
CA LEU A 176 -13.46 19.45 -11.22
C LEU A 176 -12.42 20.34 -10.53
N ALA A 177 -11.68 21.13 -11.32
CA ALA A 177 -10.70 22.09 -10.82
C ALA A 177 -11.37 23.18 -9.96
N LYS A 178 -12.48 23.76 -10.43
CA LYS A 178 -13.24 24.77 -9.68
C LYS A 178 -13.75 24.22 -8.35
N ALA A 179 -14.27 23.01 -8.33
CA ALA A 179 -14.75 22.36 -7.12
C ALA A 179 -13.61 22.12 -6.11
N ALA A 180 -12.45 21.67 -6.59
CA ALA A 180 -11.24 21.49 -5.79
C ALA A 180 -10.70 22.80 -5.20
N GLU A 181 -10.80 23.91 -5.94
CA GLU A 181 -10.40 25.24 -5.48
C GLU A 181 -11.39 25.88 -4.50
N SER A 182 -12.69 25.65 -4.69
CA SER A 182 -13.74 26.15 -3.78
C SER A 182 -13.96 25.26 -2.56
N ALA A 183 -13.37 24.07 -2.55
CA ALA A 183 -13.55 23.10 -1.48
C ALA A 183 -13.17 23.66 -0.11
N PRO A 184 -13.94 23.36 0.95
CA PRO A 184 -13.61 23.75 2.31
C PRO A 184 -12.28 23.11 2.75
N ARG A 185 -11.51 23.86 3.51
CA ARG A 185 -10.28 23.39 4.15
C ARG A 185 -10.64 22.43 5.28
N ILE A 186 -10.01 21.26 5.27
CA ILE A 186 -10.20 20.23 6.29
C ILE A 186 -9.15 20.42 7.37
N PRO A 187 -9.56 20.63 8.64
CA PRO A 187 -8.59 20.83 9.69
C PRO A 187 -7.78 19.58 9.98
N PRO A 188 -6.56 19.73 10.54
CA PRO A 188 -5.87 18.59 11.11
C PRO A 188 -6.81 17.82 12.01
N LYS A 189 -6.71 16.50 11.92
CA LYS A 189 -7.08 15.66 13.03
C LYS A 189 -6.31 16.17 14.25
N ALA A 190 -7.03 16.63 15.26
CA ALA A 190 -6.42 16.98 16.53
C ALA A 190 -5.58 15.77 16.96
N ALA A 191 -4.31 16.02 17.33
CA ALA A 191 -3.49 14.95 17.86
C ALA A 191 -4.29 14.26 18.97
N PRO A 192 -4.37 12.91 18.99
CA PRO A 192 -4.95 12.22 20.13
C PRO A 192 -4.29 12.81 21.36
N ALA A 193 -5.10 13.31 22.29
CA ALA A 193 -4.60 13.91 23.52
C ALA A 193 -3.54 12.96 24.07
N ALA A 194 -2.32 13.48 24.26
CA ALA A 194 -1.23 12.66 24.76
C ALA A 194 -1.77 11.85 25.95
N PRO A 195 -1.59 10.52 25.97
CA PRO A 195 -2.05 9.73 27.10
C PRO A 195 -1.51 10.41 28.36
N PRO A 196 -2.32 10.51 29.43
CA PRO A 196 -1.86 11.14 30.67
C PRO A 196 -0.49 10.55 31.00
N PRO A 197 0.50 11.38 31.39
CA PRO A 197 1.84 10.92 31.64
C PRO A 197 1.73 9.68 32.52
N ALA A 198 2.28 8.56 32.05
CA ALA A 198 2.27 7.33 32.82
C ALA A 198 2.77 7.68 34.23
N PRO A 199 2.12 7.20 35.31
CA PRO A 199 2.54 7.50 36.65
C PRO A 199 4.03 7.25 36.69
N THR A 200 4.81 8.30 36.97
CA THR A 200 6.27 8.21 37.04
C THR A 200 6.57 7.00 37.90
N PRO A 201 7.24 5.96 37.36
CA PRO A 201 7.58 4.81 38.19
C PRO A 201 8.29 5.39 39.41
N PRO A 202 7.96 4.92 40.63
CA PRO A 202 8.57 5.45 41.85
C PRO A 202 10.06 5.51 41.59
N THR A 203 10.64 6.71 41.75
CA THR A 203 12.06 6.95 41.58
C THR A 203 12.76 5.79 42.27
N VAL A 204 13.36 4.89 41.49
CA VAL A 204 14.21 3.85 42.05
C VAL A 204 15.37 4.65 42.59
N VAL A 205 15.28 4.97 43.89
CA VAL A 205 16.37 5.56 44.64
C VAL A 205 17.52 4.61 44.42
N LYS A 206 18.49 5.05 43.62
CA LYS A 206 19.70 4.30 43.36
C LYS A 206 20.25 3.93 44.74
N PRO A 207 20.34 2.63 45.09
CA PRO A 207 20.80 2.24 46.41
C PRO A 207 22.15 2.92 46.65
N SER A 208 22.24 3.74 47.70
CA SER A 208 23.51 4.30 48.10
C SER A 208 24.46 3.15 48.40
N GLU A 209 25.70 3.28 47.94
CA GLU A 209 26.78 2.28 47.90
C GLU A 209 27.24 1.74 49.28
N SER A 210 26.48 1.98 50.35
CA SER A 210 26.85 1.71 51.73
C SER A 210 25.88 0.76 52.44
N ASP A 211 25.40 -0.28 51.76
CA ASP A 211 24.59 -1.33 52.39
C ASP A 211 25.35 -2.67 52.39
N PRO A 212 25.95 -3.09 53.54
CA PRO A 212 26.78 -4.29 53.64
C PRO A 212 26.03 -5.63 53.47
N GLY A 213 24.74 -5.61 53.16
CA GLY A 213 23.87 -6.79 53.14
C GLY A 213 23.68 -7.47 51.78
N TRP A 214 24.17 -6.89 50.68
CA TRP A 214 23.97 -7.48 49.34
C TRP A 214 25.04 -8.53 49.04
N GLN A 215 24.80 -9.76 49.53
CA GLN A 215 25.41 -10.95 48.94
C GLN A 215 25.07 -10.95 47.44
N LYS A 216 26.11 -10.97 46.60
CA LYS A 216 25.99 -11.10 45.14
C LYS A 216 24.99 -12.20 44.82
N ALA A 217 23.79 -11.83 44.36
CA ALA A 217 22.86 -12.79 43.81
C ALA A 217 23.56 -13.47 42.63
N ASN A 218 23.78 -14.76 42.78
CA ASN A 218 24.52 -15.59 41.86
C ASN A 218 23.77 -15.64 40.53
N HIS A 219 24.21 -14.86 39.55
CA HIS A 219 23.59 -14.76 38.21
C HIS A 219 23.62 -16.09 37.42
N ASP A 220 24.31 -17.12 37.93
CA ASP A 220 24.32 -18.46 37.33
C ASP A 220 22.98 -19.21 37.50
N ALA A 221 22.15 -18.85 38.48
CA ALA A 221 20.89 -19.56 38.73
C ALA A 221 19.76 -19.24 37.73
N TRP A 222 19.93 -18.24 36.84
CA TRP A 222 18.93 -17.83 35.86
C TRP A 222 19.23 -18.24 34.41
N ARG A 223 20.28 -19.05 34.19
CA ARG A 223 20.33 -19.91 33.01
C ARG A 223 19.39 -21.10 33.22
N LYS A 224 18.08 -20.85 33.26
CA LYS A 224 17.13 -21.93 32.96
C LYS A 224 17.48 -22.38 31.55
N SER A 225 17.90 -23.63 31.43
CA SER A 225 18.03 -24.30 30.15
C SER A 225 16.75 -24.02 29.39
N ILE A 226 16.86 -23.29 28.29
CA ILE A 226 15.79 -23.25 27.31
C ILE A 226 15.79 -24.68 26.78
N ASP A 227 14.90 -25.51 27.30
CA ASP A 227 14.62 -26.81 26.72
C ASP A 227 14.14 -26.53 25.30
N MET A 228 15.05 -26.75 24.35
CA MET A 228 14.70 -26.75 22.94
C MET A 228 13.69 -27.87 22.78
N VAL A 229 12.41 -27.50 22.68
CA VAL A 229 11.36 -28.44 22.30
C VAL A 229 11.78 -29.00 20.94
N PRO A 230 12.07 -30.31 20.83
CA PRO A 230 12.37 -30.90 19.54
C PRO A 230 11.14 -30.68 18.65
N ILE A 231 11.35 -29.99 17.53
CA ILE A 231 10.34 -29.91 16.47
C ILE A 231 10.07 -31.35 16.07
N ALA A 232 8.91 -31.87 16.47
CA ALA A 232 8.49 -33.20 16.10
C ALA A 232 8.54 -33.27 14.56
N PRO A 233 9.27 -34.22 13.96
CA PRO A 233 9.20 -34.42 12.53
C PRO A 233 7.74 -34.72 12.21
N HIS A 234 7.09 -33.86 11.42
CA HIS A 234 5.80 -34.17 10.86
C HIS A 234 5.93 -35.49 10.11
N GLY A 235 5.39 -36.55 10.71
CA GLY A 235 5.34 -37.90 10.18
C GLY A 235 4.54 -37.89 8.89
N GLY A 236 5.25 -37.75 7.78
CA GLY A 236 4.76 -37.89 6.43
C GLY A 236 5.84 -38.56 5.59
N ALA A 237 6.26 -39.76 5.99
CA ALA A 237 7.14 -40.63 5.23
C ALA A 237 6.42 -41.18 3.99
N GLY A 238 6.09 -40.29 3.04
CA GLY A 238 5.86 -40.65 1.66
C GLY A 238 7.21 -40.77 0.97
N LYS A 239 7.52 -41.95 0.42
CA LYS A 239 8.74 -42.23 -0.36
C LYS A 239 8.90 -41.24 -1.52
N ALA A 240 9.58 -40.12 -1.29
CA ALA A 240 10.06 -39.26 -2.35
C ALA A 240 11.26 -39.95 -3.02
N LYS A 241 11.05 -40.43 -4.25
CA LYS A 241 12.14 -40.91 -5.13
C LYS A 241 13.18 -39.79 -5.25
N GLY A 242 14.40 -40.07 -4.79
CA GLY A 242 15.52 -39.13 -4.77
C GLY A 242 15.77 -38.55 -6.16
N LYS A 243 15.62 -37.22 -6.27
CA LYS A 243 16.26 -36.46 -7.33
C LYS A 243 17.73 -36.28 -6.91
N PRO A 244 18.71 -36.53 -7.80
CA PRO A 244 20.12 -36.36 -7.47
C PRO A 244 20.38 -34.92 -7.06
N GLU A 245 21.05 -34.74 -5.92
CA GLU A 245 21.46 -33.43 -5.44
C GLU A 245 22.37 -32.76 -6.47
N PRO A 246 22.18 -31.46 -6.74
CA PRO A 246 23.04 -30.72 -7.66
C PRO A 246 24.45 -30.61 -7.07
N ASP A 247 25.43 -31.01 -7.87
CA ASP A 247 26.86 -30.99 -7.55
C ASP A 247 27.35 -29.54 -7.49
N TRP A 248 27.53 -29.01 -6.29
CA TRP A 248 28.03 -27.65 -6.05
C TRP A 248 29.56 -27.64 -6.04
N THR A 249 30.19 -27.85 -7.20
CA THR A 249 31.63 -27.62 -7.33
C THR A 249 31.92 -26.12 -7.48
N PRO A 250 32.72 -25.51 -6.58
CA PRO A 250 33.04 -24.10 -6.65
C PRO A 250 33.94 -23.81 -7.86
N ILE A 251 33.50 -22.87 -8.70
CA ILE A 251 34.20 -22.43 -9.91
C ILE A 251 35.51 -21.74 -9.50
N THR A 252 36.63 -22.44 -9.67
CA THR A 252 37.96 -21.83 -9.56
C THR A 252 38.22 -20.98 -10.79
N LYS A 253 38.34 -19.66 -10.59
CA LYS A 253 38.72 -18.72 -11.65
C LYS A 253 40.20 -18.96 -12.00
N LYS A 254 40.49 -19.42 -13.22
CA LYS A 254 41.85 -19.35 -13.78
C LYS A 254 42.12 -17.92 -14.27
N LYS A 255 43.28 -17.39 -13.83
CA LYS A 255 43.88 -16.13 -14.28
C LYS A 255 44.25 -16.18 -15.75
#